data_AF-A0A7D8EMP4-F1
#
_entry.id   AF-A0A7D8EMP4-F1
#
_cell.length_a   1.000
_cell.length_b   1.000
_cell.length_c   1.000
_cell.angle_alpha   90.00
_cell.angle_beta   90.00
_cell.angle_gamma   90.00
#
_symmetry.space_group_name_H-M   'P 1'
#
loop_
_entity.id
_entity.type
_entity.pdbx_description
1 polymer ?
#
loop_
_entity_poly.entity_id
_entity_poly.type
_entity_poly.pdbx_seq_one_letter_code
_entity_poly.pdbx_strand_id
1 'polypeptide(L)' 'MSRAPAQAGTGNDALMGEQIAATHKSGKTEVYQRQAGFIATPGKVLVFTLTSPRPFDDKADLLWNTWLAGFQPNKNE' A
#
# COMPACT_ATOMS: atom_id res chain seq x y z
N MET A 1 -13.37 -7.55 -2.41
CA MET A 1 -12.45 -6.64 -1.68
C MET A 1 -12.00 -7.36 -0.42
N SER A 2 -10.71 -7.58 -0.24
CA SER A 2 -10.13 -8.25 0.94
C SER A 2 -9.28 -7.25 1.73
N ARG A 3 -9.30 -7.35 3.06
CA ARG A 3 -8.44 -6.57 3.97
C ARG A 3 -7.28 -7.43 4.46
N ALA A 4 -6.07 -6.91 4.26
CA ALA A 4 -4.74 -7.34 4.71
C ALA A 4 -4.21 -6.51 5.91
N PRO A 5 -3.47 -7.04 6.90
CA PRO A 5 -2.48 -6.21 7.60
C PRO A 5 -1.43 -5.66 6.60
N ALA A 6 -0.88 -4.50 6.90
CA ALA A 6 0.21 -3.89 6.13
C ALA A 6 1.27 -3.28 7.04
N GLN A 7 2.51 -3.27 6.56
CA GLN A 7 3.64 -2.64 7.24
C GLN A 7 4.40 -1.78 6.24
N ALA A 8 4.67 -0.52 6.58
CA ALA A 8 5.57 0.36 5.84
C ALA A 8 6.84 0.61 6.65
N GLY A 9 7.99 0.28 6.05
CA GLY A 9 9.30 0.32 6.68
C GLY A 9 9.65 -0.95 7.46
N THR A 10 10.79 -0.90 8.14
CA THR A 10 11.34 -2.02 8.93
C THR A 10 11.80 -1.54 10.31
N GLY A 11 11.91 -2.48 11.26
CA GLY A 11 12.35 -2.17 12.63
C GLY A 11 11.28 -1.46 13.47
N ASN A 12 11.72 -0.81 14.56
CA ASN A 12 10.84 -0.22 15.56
C ASN A 12 10.04 0.99 15.07
N ASP A 13 10.49 1.63 13.99
CA ASP A 13 9.84 2.80 13.42
C ASP A 13 8.79 2.43 12.36
N ALA A 14 8.64 1.14 12.04
CA ALA A 14 7.71 0.70 11.00
C ALA A 14 6.27 1.11 11.33
N LEU A 15 5.56 1.62 10.31
CA LEU A 15 4.14 1.97 10.45
C LEU A 15 3.30 0.72 10.20
N MET A 16 2.49 0.35 11.19
CA MET A 16 1.49 -0.70 11.05
C MET A 16 0.17 -0.10 10.54
N GLY A 17 -0.47 -0.80 9.62
CA GLY A 17 -1.71 -0.36 9.00
C GLY A 17 -2.51 -1.49 8.41
N GLU A 18 -3.45 -1.12 7.54
CA GLU A 18 -4.26 -2.06 6.77
C GLU A 18 -4.10 -1.80 5.28
N GLN A 19 -4.22 -2.86 4.49
CA GLN A 19 -4.28 -2.78 3.04
C GLN A 19 -5.51 -3.46 2.47
N ILE A 20 -5.89 -3.04 1.27
CA ILE A 20 -6.98 -3.60 0.49
C ILE A 20 -6.49 -3.93 -0.91
N ALA A 21 -7.05 -4.98 -1.49
CA ALA A 21 -7.01 -5.24 -2.92
C ALA A 21 -8.42 -5.03 -3.50
N ALA A 22 -8.51 -4.20 -4.54
CA ALA A 22 -9.76 -3.82 -5.19
C ALA A 22 -9.61 -3.76 -6.70
N THR A 23 -10.71 -3.98 -7.41
CA THR A 23 -10.81 -3.69 -8.84
C THR A 23 -11.96 -2.72 -9.07
N HIS A 24 -11.83 -1.88 -10.09
CA HIS A 24 -12.92 -1.05 -10.57
C HIS A 24 -12.80 -0.86 -12.08
N LYS A 25 -13.91 -0.44 -12.71
CA LYS A 25 -13.90 -0.08 -14.12
C LYS A 25 -13.60 1.41 -14.28
N SER A 26 -12.63 1.73 -15.11
CA SER A 26 -12.37 3.08 -15.59
C SER A 26 -12.63 3.11 -17.09
N GLY A 27 -13.82 3.59 -17.46
CA GLY A 27 -14.33 3.47 -18.84
C GLY A 27 -14.50 2.01 -19.26
N LYS A 28 -13.76 1.59 -20.30
CA LYS A 28 -13.75 0.21 -20.82
C LYS A 28 -12.67 -0.67 -20.19
N THR A 29 -11.80 -0.11 -19.35
CA THR A 29 -10.65 -0.81 -18.78
C THR A 29 -10.94 -1.22 -17.36
N GLU A 30 -10.66 -2.49 -17.03
CA GLU A 30 -10.61 -2.94 -15.64
C GLU A 30 -9.25 -2.58 -15.03
N VAL A 31 -9.29 -1.99 -13.85
CA VAL A 31 -8.12 -1.50 -13.13
C VAL A 31 -8.01 -2.25 -11.81
N TYR A 32 -6.79 -2.68 -11.48
CA TYR A 32 -6.46 -3.41 -10.26
C TYR A 32 -5.66 -2.50 -9.35
N GLN A 33 -6.08 -2.38 -8.09
CA GLN A 33 -5.45 -1.50 -7.11
C GLN A 33 -5.14 -2.22 -5.80
N ARG A 34 -3.94 -1.96 -5.26
CA ARG A 34 -3.61 -2.17 -3.86
C ARG A 34 -3.52 -0.82 -3.19
N GLN A 35 -4.14 -0.68 -2.02
CA GLN A 35 -4.03 0.53 -1.21
C GLN A 35 -3.70 0.14 0.22
N ALA A 36 -2.68 0.77 0.82
CA ALA A 36 -2.33 0.59 2.22
C ALA A 36 -2.39 1.94 2.94
N GLY A 37 -3.15 1.99 4.03
CA GLY A 37 -3.29 3.18 4.87
C GLY A 37 -2.54 3.01 6.19
N PHE A 38 -1.80 4.04 6.57
CA PHE A 38 -1.00 4.10 7.79
C PHE A 38 -1.26 5.41 8.54
N ILE A 39 -1.32 5.37 9.86
CA ILE A 39 -1.27 6.60 10.66
C ILE A 39 0.20 7.01 10.76
N ALA A 40 0.60 8.02 9.99
CA ALA A 40 2.00 8.45 9.91
C ALA A 40 2.38 9.39 11.06
N THR A 41 1.46 10.28 11.42
CA THR A 41 1.55 11.16 12.60
C THR A 41 0.17 11.30 13.24
N PRO A 42 0.07 11.75 14.51
CA PRO A 42 -1.22 11.86 15.18
C PRO A 42 -2.25 12.64 14.36
N GLY A 43 -3.36 11.98 14.02
CA GLY A 43 -4.44 12.57 13.23
C GLY A 43 -4.20 12.67 11.72
N LYS A 44 -3.08 12.17 11.20
CA LYS A 44 -2.77 12.19 9.75
C LYS A 44 -2.52 10.78 9.20
N VAL A 45 -3.15 10.49 8.07
CA VAL A 45 -3.04 9.20 7.38
C VAL A 45 -2.20 9.36 6.11
N LEU A 46 -1.23 8.47 5.93
CA LEU A 46 -0.49 8.29 4.69
C LEU A 46 -1.04 7.06 3.96
N VAL A 47 -1.37 7.22 2.68
CA VAL A 47 -1.91 6.13 1.84
C VAL A 47 -0.97 5.86 0.67
N PHE A 48 -0.48 4.63 0.58
CA PHE A 48 0.26 4.12 -0.56
C PHE A 48 -0.71 3.44 -1.51
N THR A 49 -0.56 3.66 -2.83
CA THR A 49 -1.43 3.03 -3.84
C THR A 49 -0.61 2.53 -5.03
N LEU A 50 -0.76 1.24 -5.36
CA LEU A 50 -0.27 0.66 -6.61
C LEU A 50 -1.48 0.43 -7.53
N THR A 51 -1.38 0.91 -8.78
CA THR A 51 -2.43 0.75 -9.80
C THR A 51 -1.86 0.04 -11.01
N SER A 52 -2.58 -0.97 -11.51
CA SER A 52 -2.20 -1.75 -12.70
C SER A 52 -3.38 -1.92 -13.65
N PRO A 53 -3.19 -1.83 -14.98
CA PRO A 53 -4.21 -2.16 -15.97
C PRO A 53 -4.37 -3.68 -16.20
N ARG A 54 -3.62 -4.51 -15.46
CA ARG A 54 -3.67 -5.98 -15.51
C ARG A 54 -3.79 -6.54 -14.09
N PRO A 55 -4.33 -7.76 -13.91
CA PRO A 55 -4.29 -8.46 -12.63
C PRO A 55 -2.88 -8.45 -12.03
N PHE A 56 -2.79 -8.38 -10.71
CA PHE A 56 -1.50 -8.47 -10.03
C PHE A 56 -0.92 -9.88 -10.14
N ASP A 57 0.36 -9.93 -10.45
CA ASP A 57 1.20 -11.12 -10.47
C ASP A 57 2.28 -11.02 -9.38
N ASP A 58 3.09 -12.06 -9.25
CA ASP A 58 4.16 -12.13 -8.26
C ASP A 58 5.17 -10.96 -8.38
N LYS A 59 5.35 -10.41 -9.58
CA LYS A 59 6.24 -9.26 -9.81
C LYS A 59 5.67 -7.97 -9.25
N ALA A 60 4.38 -7.73 -9.49
CA ALA A 60 3.70 -6.58 -8.93
C ALA A 60 3.59 -6.68 -7.40
N ASP A 61 3.40 -7.89 -6.87
CA ASP A 61 3.38 -8.14 -5.43
C ASP A 61 4.76 -7.94 -4.80
N LEU A 62 5.83 -8.41 -5.46
CA LEU A 62 7.20 -8.13 -5.03
C LEU A 62 7.49 -6.63 -5.04
N LEU A 63 7.13 -5.92 -6.12
CA LEU A 63 7.29 -4.47 -6.22
C LEU A 63 6.58 -3.75 -5.07
N TRP A 64 5.32 -4.11 -4.81
CA TRP A 64 4.52 -3.55 -3.73
C TRP A 64 5.17 -3.76 -2.36
N ASN A 65 5.56 -5.00 -2.06
CA ASN A 65 6.14 -5.36 -0.77
C ASN A 65 7.51 -4.71 -0.57
N THR A 66 8.37 -4.71 -1.59
CA THR A 66 9.69 -4.05 -1.54
C THR A 66 9.56 -2.54 -1.38
N TRP A 67 8.60 -1.91 -2.07
CA TRP A 67 8.37 -0.48 -1.95
C TRP A 67 7.90 -0.08 -0.55
N LEU A 68 6.93 -0.81 0.02
CA LEU A 68 6.49 -0.58 1.39
C LEU A 68 7.61 -0.82 2.41
N ALA A 69 8.36 -1.92 2.29
CA ALA A 69 9.46 -2.24 3.19
C ALA A 69 10.60 -1.20 3.14
N GLY A 70 10.81 -0.57 1.99
CA GLY A 70 11.81 0.49 1.80
C GLY A 70 11.43 1.85 2.38
N PHE A 71 10.19 2.03 2.85
CA PHE A 71 9.77 3.30 3.44
C PHE A 71 10.55 3.59 4.73
N GLN A 72 11.05 4.81 4.87
CA GLN A 72 11.73 5.28 6.07
C GLN A 72 10.93 6.44 6.68
N PRO A 73 10.14 6.18 7.74
CA PRO A 73 9.40 7.24 8.43
C PRO A 73 10.35 8.31 8.97
N ASN A 74 10.02 9.58 8.75
CA ASN A 74 10.78 10.68 9.35
C ASN A 74 10.41 10.81 10.83
N LYS A 75 11.40 10.86 11.72
CA LYS A 75 11.21 10.90 13.18
C LYS A 75 10.90 12.29 13.74
N ASN A 76 10.92 13.32 12.89
CA ASN A 76 10.96 14.72 13.31
C ASN A 76 9.70 15.53 12.93
N GLU A 77 8.54 14.90 12.72
CA GLU A 77 7.26 15.63 12.57
C GLU A 77 6.51 15.83 13.89
#